data_AF-A0A7X3L2A5-F1
#
_entry.id   AF-A0A7X3L2A5-F1
#
_cell.length_a   1.000
_cell.length_b   1.000
_cell.length_c   1.000
_cell.angle_alpha   90.00
_cell.angle_beta   90.00
_cell.angle_gamma   90.00
#
_symmetry.space_group_name_H-M   'P 1'
#
loop_
_entity.id
_entity.type
_entity.pdbx_description
1 polymer ?
#
loop_
_entity_poly.entity_id
_entity_poly.type
_entity_poly.pdbx_seq_one_letter_code
_entity_poly.pdbx_strand_id
1 'polypeptide(L)'
;MAYLRLERIAQRFGDNVVLRGIDLDIERGEFIALLGASGCGKTTLLRLIAGLDQPDAGRIHLDGRDITAVEAAQRGLSMVFQSYALFPHLSVADNILFGLRARKVPRDEQGRRLTHAAELLGLGALLARKPGALSGGQKQRVALARAIVSQHPLCLMDEPLSNLDAQLRAEMRAELRKLQQQLGLTVIYVTHDQVEAMSMADRIVLMHQGEIAQTGTPAQLYDTPATPVVARFIGQPPMNLIRMPGTDEWLGVRPEHIELGGSHAGTVVRTEYHGADTLVEVRLYDQPVLVRHPGRVALSPGAGLMLKWDATREHRFAAAVATEAAVARLSALP
;
A
#
# COMPACT_ATOMS: atom_id res chain seq x y z
N MET A 1 -9.55 15.81 -16.62
CA MET A 1 -10.10 14.48 -16.99
C MET A 1 -9.15 13.43 -16.45
N ALA A 2 -9.66 12.32 -15.93
CA ALA A 2 -8.83 11.23 -15.40
C ALA A 2 -7.92 10.65 -16.50
N TYR A 3 -6.67 10.34 -16.15
CA TYR A 3 -5.72 9.69 -17.05
C TYR A 3 -5.96 8.18 -17.11
N LEU A 4 -6.19 7.52 -15.97
CA LEU A 4 -6.77 6.17 -15.92
C LEU A 4 -8.12 6.25 -15.21
N ARG A 5 -9.14 5.61 -15.77
CA ARG A 5 -10.48 5.53 -15.20
C ARG A 5 -10.99 4.09 -15.22
N LEU A 6 -11.39 3.61 -14.06
CA LEU A 6 -12.04 2.33 -13.84
C LEU A 6 -13.51 2.61 -13.56
N GLU A 7 -14.40 2.01 -14.35
CA GLU A 7 -15.84 2.17 -14.21
C GLU A 7 -16.46 0.82 -13.86
N ARG A 8 -16.96 0.70 -12.62
CA ARG A 8 -17.67 -0.46 -12.08
C ARG A 8 -16.97 -1.80 -12.35
N ILE A 9 -15.65 -1.86 -12.17
CA ILE A 9 -14.88 -3.08 -12.42
C ILE A 9 -15.28 -4.18 -11.43
N ALA A 10 -15.80 -5.29 -11.96
CA ALA A 10 -16.15 -6.46 -11.16
C ALA A 10 -15.41 -7.70 -11.66
N GLN A 11 -15.09 -8.59 -10.72
CA GLN A 11 -14.39 -9.83 -11.01
C GLN A 11 -14.84 -10.93 -10.05
N ARG A 12 -15.08 -12.11 -10.61
CA ARG A 12 -15.48 -13.34 -9.91
C ARG A 12 -14.61 -14.51 -10.37
N PHE A 13 -14.39 -15.46 -9.47
CA PHE A 13 -13.80 -16.75 -9.80
C PHE A 13 -14.72 -17.84 -9.27
N GLY A 14 -15.50 -18.45 -10.17
CA GLY A 14 -16.63 -19.29 -9.78
C GLY A 14 -17.64 -18.49 -8.95
N ASP A 15 -17.95 -18.99 -7.76
CA ASP A 15 -18.89 -18.34 -6.84
C ASP A 15 -18.26 -17.21 -6.00
N ASN A 16 -16.92 -17.09 -6.00
CA ASN A 16 -16.22 -16.11 -5.19
C ASN A 16 -16.13 -14.75 -5.90
N VAL A 17 -16.81 -13.74 -5.37
CA VAL A 17 -16.75 -12.35 -5.87
C VAL A 17 -15.54 -11.65 -5.26
N VAL A 18 -14.53 -11.35 -6.09
CA VAL A 18 -13.26 -10.74 -5.67
C VAL A 18 -13.30 -9.22 -5.79
N LEU A 19 -13.97 -8.67 -6.81
CA LEU A 19 -14.14 -7.23 -6.98
C LEU A 19 -15.62 -6.92 -7.22
N ARG A 20 -16.16 -5.93 -6.51
CA ARG A 20 -17.60 -5.62 -6.41
C ARG A 20 -17.94 -4.26 -7.04
N GLY A 21 -17.44 -3.99 -8.24
CA GLY A 21 -17.71 -2.74 -8.94
C GLY A 21 -16.82 -1.60 -8.45
N ILE A 22 -15.53 -1.67 -8.79
CA ILE A 22 -14.54 -0.65 -8.44
C ILE A 22 -14.67 0.54 -9.40
N ASP A 23 -14.95 1.71 -8.84
CA ASP A 23 -14.86 3.00 -9.50
C ASP A 23 -13.62 3.76 -9.01
N LEU A 24 -12.70 4.11 -9.91
CA LEU A 24 -11.46 4.80 -9.57
C LEU A 24 -10.96 5.66 -10.72
N ASP A 25 -10.73 6.94 -10.43
CA ASP A 25 -10.10 7.88 -11.35
C ASP A 25 -8.69 8.21 -10.85
N ILE A 26 -7.70 8.17 -11.73
CA ILE A 26 -6.28 8.45 -11.44
C ILE A 26 -5.79 9.55 -12.37
N GLU A 27 -5.08 10.52 -11.82
CA GLU A 27 -4.51 11.65 -12.56
C GLU A 27 -3.13 11.33 -13.14
N ARG A 28 -2.73 12.06 -14.19
CA ARG A 28 -1.42 11.85 -14.82
C ARG A 28 -0.32 12.32 -13.86
N GLY A 29 0.69 11.47 -13.66
CA GLY A 29 1.81 11.75 -12.75
C GLY A 29 1.51 11.47 -11.28
N GLU A 30 0.32 10.94 -10.96
CA GLU A 30 -0.07 10.60 -9.60
C GLU A 30 0.58 9.29 -9.14
N PHE A 31 1.02 9.24 -7.87
CA PHE A 31 1.41 8.01 -7.18
C PHE A 31 0.25 7.50 -6.32
N ILE A 32 -0.44 6.47 -6.80
CA ILE A 32 -1.52 5.80 -6.09
C ILE A 32 -0.99 4.58 -5.35
N ALA A 33 -1.29 4.48 -4.05
CA ALA A 33 -1.13 3.22 -3.33
C ALA A 33 -2.46 2.48 -3.22
N LEU A 34 -2.54 1.28 -3.79
CA LEU A 34 -3.59 0.31 -3.49
C LEU A 34 -3.19 -0.42 -2.20
N LEU A 35 -3.88 -0.12 -1.10
CA LEU A 35 -3.61 -0.64 0.22
C LEU A 35 -4.76 -1.53 0.68
N GLY A 36 -4.48 -2.56 1.48
CA GLY A 36 -5.52 -3.41 2.07
C GLY A 36 -4.99 -4.77 2.51
N ALA A 37 -5.81 -5.53 3.22
CA ALA A 37 -5.43 -6.87 3.69
C ALA A 37 -5.12 -7.84 2.53
N SER A 38 -4.40 -8.92 2.83
CA SER A 38 -4.21 -10.01 1.87
C SER A 38 -5.55 -10.56 1.40
N GLY A 39 -5.68 -10.78 0.09
CA GLY A 39 -6.92 -11.31 -0.51
C GLY A 39 -8.04 -10.31 -0.75
N CYS A 40 -7.87 -9.00 -0.47
CA CYS A 40 -8.93 -8.01 -0.74
C CYS A 40 -9.09 -7.60 -2.22
N GLY A 41 -8.32 -8.18 -3.14
CA GLY A 41 -8.46 -7.96 -4.59
C GLY A 41 -7.46 -7.01 -5.25
N LYS A 42 -6.45 -6.49 -4.53
CA LYS A 42 -5.46 -5.53 -5.08
C LYS A 42 -4.72 -6.04 -6.32
N THR A 43 -4.09 -7.21 -6.20
CA THR A 43 -3.37 -7.85 -7.31
C THR A 43 -4.31 -8.22 -8.46
N THR A 44 -5.54 -8.67 -8.16
CA THR A 44 -6.56 -8.91 -9.19
C THR A 44 -6.88 -7.63 -9.96
N LEU A 45 -7.16 -6.52 -9.26
CA LEU A 45 -7.41 -5.23 -9.89
C LEU A 45 -6.22 -4.79 -10.75
N LEU A 46 -4.99 -4.92 -10.24
CA LEU A 46 -3.77 -4.57 -10.96
C LEU A 46 -3.60 -5.40 -12.26
N ARG A 47 -3.88 -6.72 -12.20
CA ARG A 47 -3.83 -7.63 -13.36
C ARG A 47 -4.89 -7.30 -14.41
N LEU A 48 -6.08 -6.90 -13.99
CA LEU A 48 -7.15 -6.41 -14.88
C LEU A 48 -6.74 -5.12 -15.59
N ILE A 49 -6.12 -4.16 -14.88
CA ILE A 49 -5.56 -2.94 -15.49
C ILE A 49 -4.43 -3.28 -16.47
N ALA A 50 -3.58 -4.25 -16.12
CA ALA A 50 -2.48 -4.71 -16.97
C ALA A 50 -2.95 -5.47 -18.23
N GLY A 51 -4.20 -5.94 -18.26
CA GLY A 51 -4.73 -6.79 -19.34
C GLY A 51 -4.21 -8.23 -19.30
N LEU A 52 -3.73 -8.66 -18.14
CA LEU A 52 -3.32 -10.05 -17.90
C LEU A 52 -4.54 -10.96 -17.65
N ASP A 53 -5.61 -10.38 -17.11
CA ASP A 53 -6.93 -10.98 -17.00
C ASP A 53 -7.97 -10.00 -17.60
N GLN A 54 -9.16 -10.49 -17.96
CA GLN A 54 -10.28 -9.66 -18.42
C GLN A 54 -11.31 -9.48 -17.30
N PRO A 55 -11.88 -8.26 -17.14
CA PRO A 55 -12.90 -8.03 -16.14
C PRO A 55 -14.22 -8.67 -16.57
N ASP A 56 -14.95 -9.28 -15.63
CA ASP A 56 -16.29 -9.82 -15.90
C ASP A 56 -17.32 -8.72 -16.20
N ALA A 57 -17.13 -7.54 -15.61
CA ALA A 57 -17.94 -6.35 -15.89
C ALA A 57 -17.16 -5.05 -15.66
N GLY A 58 -17.67 -3.96 -16.23
CA GLY A 58 -17.09 -2.63 -16.13
C GLY A 58 -16.18 -2.28 -17.31
N ARG A 59 -15.55 -1.10 -17.24
CA ARG A 59 -14.67 -0.58 -18.30
C ARG A 59 -13.40 0.03 -17.74
N ILE A 60 -12.31 -0.09 -18.50
CA ILE A 60 -11.01 0.49 -18.20
C ILE A 60 -10.68 1.47 -19.31
N HIS A 61 -10.58 2.74 -18.97
CA HIS A 61 -10.20 3.81 -19.88
C HIS A 61 -8.81 4.33 -19.53
N LEU A 62 -7.94 4.46 -20.53
CA LEU A 62 -6.61 5.06 -20.41
C LEU A 62 -6.50 6.20 -21.44
N ASP A 63 -6.24 7.41 -20.96
CA ASP A 63 -6.13 8.63 -21.76
C ASP A 63 -7.36 8.84 -22.67
N GLY A 64 -8.55 8.58 -22.13
CA GLY A 64 -9.83 8.65 -22.85
C GLY A 64 -10.15 7.45 -23.76
N ARG A 65 -9.20 6.54 -24.01
CA ARG A 65 -9.41 5.35 -24.82
C ARG A 65 -9.86 4.16 -23.97
N ASP A 66 -10.94 3.48 -24.37
CA ASP A 66 -11.31 2.19 -23.78
C ASP A 66 -10.26 1.12 -24.13
N ILE A 67 -9.63 0.56 -23.10
CA ILE A 67 -8.61 -0.48 -23.21
C ILE A 67 -9.07 -1.83 -22.62
N THR A 68 -10.35 -1.97 -22.29
CA THR A 68 -10.91 -3.13 -21.58
C THR A 68 -10.60 -4.45 -22.31
N ALA A 69 -10.78 -4.49 -23.62
CA ALA A 69 -10.51 -5.66 -24.46
C ALA A 69 -9.12 -5.65 -25.14
N VAL A 70 -8.29 -4.63 -24.87
CA VAL A 70 -6.96 -4.51 -25.46
C VAL A 70 -6.00 -5.48 -24.76
N GLU A 71 -5.23 -6.24 -25.53
CA GLU A 71 -4.23 -7.17 -25.00
C GLU A 71 -3.14 -6.43 -24.21
N ALA A 72 -2.61 -7.08 -23.16
CA ALA A 72 -1.59 -6.50 -22.27
C ALA A 72 -0.42 -5.82 -23.01
N ALA A 73 0.10 -6.44 -24.08
CA ALA A 73 1.23 -5.92 -24.85
C ALA A 73 0.94 -4.60 -25.59
N GLN A 74 -0.35 -4.30 -25.82
CA GLN A 74 -0.82 -3.15 -26.59
C GLN A 74 -1.42 -2.04 -25.72
N ARG A 75 -1.52 -2.24 -24.40
CA ARG A 75 -2.09 -1.25 -23.46
C ARG A 75 -1.21 -0.03 -23.19
N GLY A 76 0.05 -0.06 -23.62
CA GLY A 76 0.94 1.08 -23.47
C GLY A 76 1.29 1.39 -22.01
N LEU A 77 1.47 0.35 -21.18
CA LEU A 77 1.85 0.45 -19.77
C LEU A 77 3.03 -0.46 -19.43
N SER A 78 3.66 -0.22 -18.28
CA SER A 78 4.73 -1.06 -17.72
C SER A 78 4.24 -1.77 -16.46
N MET A 79 4.79 -2.94 -16.17
CA MET A 79 4.50 -3.66 -14.92
C MET A 79 5.79 -4.16 -14.25
N VAL A 80 5.86 -4.00 -12.92
CA VAL A 80 6.88 -4.56 -12.04
C VAL A 80 6.20 -5.59 -11.14
N PHE A 81 6.67 -6.84 -11.19
CA PHE A 81 6.12 -7.96 -10.43
C PHE A 81 6.81 -8.12 -9.07
N GLN A 82 6.09 -8.72 -8.10
CA GLN A 82 6.57 -8.98 -6.74
C GLN A 82 7.90 -9.77 -6.69
N SER A 83 8.02 -10.82 -7.50
CA SER A 83 9.25 -11.64 -7.61
C SER A 83 10.27 -11.10 -8.62
N TYR A 84 10.09 -9.86 -9.07
CA TYR A 84 10.84 -9.17 -10.13
C TYR A 84 10.71 -9.79 -11.54
N ALA A 85 10.32 -11.07 -11.64
CA ALA A 85 10.16 -11.84 -12.85
C ALA A 85 11.36 -11.66 -13.83
N LEU A 86 12.59 -11.66 -13.29
CA LEU A 86 13.81 -11.56 -14.08
C LEU A 86 14.12 -12.90 -14.74
N PHE A 87 14.54 -12.87 -15.99
CA PHE A 87 14.95 -14.05 -16.74
C PHE A 87 16.35 -14.49 -16.27
N PRO A 88 16.48 -15.64 -15.58
CA PRO A 88 17.72 -16.02 -14.90
C PRO A 88 18.88 -16.34 -15.86
N HIS A 89 18.54 -16.72 -17.10
CA HIS A 89 19.50 -17.07 -18.14
C HIS A 89 20.04 -15.85 -18.90
N LEU A 90 19.39 -14.68 -18.79
CA LEU A 90 19.77 -13.44 -19.46
C LEU A 90 20.67 -12.58 -18.57
N SER A 91 21.53 -11.76 -19.18
CA SER A 91 22.27 -10.71 -18.45
C SER A 91 21.33 -9.61 -17.95
N VAL A 92 21.81 -8.70 -17.10
CA VAL A 92 21.06 -7.51 -16.69
C VAL A 92 20.69 -6.65 -17.90
N ALA A 93 21.64 -6.38 -18.81
CA ALA A 93 21.38 -5.63 -20.02
C ALA A 93 20.30 -6.30 -20.89
N ASP A 94 20.37 -7.63 -21.04
CA ASP A 94 19.40 -8.38 -21.83
C ASP A 94 18.02 -8.42 -21.16
N ASN A 95 17.96 -8.52 -19.83
CA ASN A 95 16.71 -8.41 -19.07
C ASN A 95 16.04 -7.06 -19.33
N ILE A 96 16.80 -5.97 -19.26
CA ILE A 96 16.31 -4.60 -19.50
C ILE A 96 15.81 -4.45 -20.94
N LEU A 97 16.60 -4.92 -21.92
CA LEU A 97 16.30 -4.74 -23.35
C LEU A 97 15.27 -5.72 -23.92
N PHE A 98 14.94 -6.80 -23.21
CA PHE A 98 14.09 -7.88 -23.72
C PHE A 98 12.79 -7.38 -24.38
N GLY A 99 12.04 -6.52 -23.68
CA GLY A 99 10.78 -5.98 -24.19
C GLY A 99 10.94 -5.05 -25.42
N LEU A 100 12.05 -4.32 -25.51
CA LEU A 100 12.35 -3.48 -26.67
C LEU A 100 12.72 -4.31 -27.89
N ARG A 101 13.47 -5.40 -27.70
CA ARG A 101 13.80 -6.35 -28.78
C ARG A 101 12.56 -7.06 -29.31
N ALA A 102 11.65 -7.48 -28.43
CA ALA A 102 10.37 -8.07 -28.83
C ALA A 102 9.52 -7.12 -29.67
N ARG A 103 9.54 -5.82 -29.36
CA ARG A 103 8.88 -4.75 -30.14
C ARG A 103 9.69 -4.26 -31.35
N LYS A 104 10.83 -4.89 -31.66
CA LYS A 104 11.72 -4.53 -32.79
C LYS A 104 12.16 -3.06 -32.78
N VAL A 105 12.36 -2.47 -31.60
CA VAL A 105 12.91 -1.11 -31.46
C VAL A 105 14.32 -1.06 -32.08
N PRO A 106 14.70 0.00 -32.81
CA PRO A 106 16.05 0.14 -33.39
C PRO A 106 17.19 -0.05 -32.36
N ARG A 107 18.32 -0.62 -32.78
CA ARG A 107 19.43 -0.99 -31.88
C ARG A 107 20.12 0.22 -31.23
N ASP A 108 20.24 1.31 -31.97
CA ASP A 108 20.76 2.58 -31.49
C ASP A 108 19.88 3.14 -30.37
N GLU A 109 18.56 3.10 -30.57
CA GLU A 109 17.58 3.56 -29.57
C GLU A 109 17.57 2.65 -28.33
N GLN A 110 17.68 1.33 -28.51
CA GLN A 110 17.88 0.38 -27.40
C GLN A 110 19.11 0.76 -26.57
N GLY A 111 20.24 1.03 -27.23
CA GLY A 111 21.49 1.42 -26.57
C GLY A 111 21.34 2.70 -25.75
N ARG A 112 20.75 3.75 -26.34
CA ARG A 112 20.50 5.03 -25.64
C ARG A 112 19.65 4.85 -24.39
N ARG A 113 18.54 4.11 -24.50
CA ARG A 113 17.63 3.86 -23.37
C ARG A 113 18.28 3.02 -22.28
N LEU A 114 19.06 2.01 -22.66
CA LEU A 114 19.79 1.18 -21.70
C LEU A 114 20.80 2.02 -20.91
N THR A 115 21.61 2.82 -21.59
CA THR A 115 22.60 3.69 -20.94
C THR A 115 21.91 4.66 -19.97
N HIS A 116 20.86 5.34 -20.42
CA HIS A 116 20.11 6.26 -19.58
C HIS A 116 19.51 5.58 -18.32
N ALA A 117 18.84 4.43 -18.50
CA ALA A 117 18.26 3.70 -17.36
C ALA A 117 19.34 3.14 -16.42
N ALA A 118 20.49 2.72 -16.96
CA ALA A 118 21.60 2.20 -16.17
C ALA A 118 22.30 3.29 -15.34
N GLU A 119 22.43 4.51 -15.87
CA GLU A 119 22.94 5.66 -15.13
C GLU A 119 21.96 6.08 -14.03
N LEU A 120 20.68 6.21 -14.37
CA LEU A 120 19.63 6.65 -13.46
C LEU A 120 19.48 5.73 -12.24
N LEU A 121 19.70 4.42 -12.42
CA LEU A 121 19.54 3.39 -11.39
C LEU A 121 20.87 2.81 -10.89
N GLY A 122 22.01 3.38 -11.30
CA GLY A 122 23.33 2.91 -10.87
C GLY A 122 23.63 1.44 -11.24
N LEU A 123 23.14 0.96 -12.39
CA LEU A 123 23.31 -0.42 -12.87
C LEU A 123 24.51 -0.61 -13.81
N GLY A 124 25.25 0.45 -14.15
CA GLY A 124 26.31 0.43 -15.18
C GLY A 124 27.32 -0.72 -15.01
N ALA A 125 27.92 -0.88 -13.83
CA ALA A 125 28.89 -1.94 -13.55
C ALA A 125 28.27 -3.36 -13.45
N LEU A 126 26.94 -3.47 -13.48
CA LEU A 126 26.19 -4.70 -13.28
C LEU A 126 25.60 -5.25 -14.59
N LEU A 127 25.66 -4.49 -15.68
CA LEU A 127 24.99 -4.80 -16.96
C LEU A 127 25.31 -6.20 -17.52
N ALA A 128 26.55 -6.67 -17.36
CA ALA A 128 27.00 -7.97 -17.85
C ALA A 128 26.67 -9.13 -16.89
N ARG A 129 26.25 -8.85 -15.65
CA ARG A 129 25.96 -9.91 -14.66
C ARG A 129 24.65 -10.60 -14.96
N LYS A 130 24.46 -11.80 -14.41
CA LYS A 130 23.17 -12.51 -14.38
C LYS A 130 22.42 -12.22 -13.08
N PRO A 131 21.07 -12.34 -13.03
CA PRO A 131 20.27 -12.07 -11.83
C PRO A 131 20.72 -12.83 -10.57
N GLY A 132 21.26 -14.04 -10.71
CA GLY A 132 21.77 -14.82 -9.58
C GLY A 132 22.94 -14.19 -8.83
N ALA A 133 23.65 -13.24 -9.45
CA ALA A 133 24.81 -12.55 -8.87
C ALA A 133 24.47 -11.14 -8.32
N LEU A 134 23.19 -10.85 -8.11
CA LEU A 134 22.68 -9.55 -7.67
C LEU A 134 22.03 -9.64 -6.28
N SER A 135 22.16 -8.56 -5.50
CA SER A 135 21.38 -8.37 -4.27
C SER A 135 19.89 -8.15 -4.55
N GLY A 136 19.04 -8.22 -3.52
CA GLY A 136 17.60 -7.95 -3.66
C GLY A 136 17.30 -6.57 -4.27
N GLY A 137 17.92 -5.51 -3.73
CA GLY A 137 17.74 -4.15 -4.25
C GLY A 137 18.27 -3.99 -5.67
N GLN A 138 19.38 -4.65 -6.02
CA GLN A 138 19.88 -4.65 -7.40
C GLN A 138 18.88 -5.32 -8.35
N LYS A 139 18.30 -6.47 -7.98
CA LYS A 139 17.25 -7.13 -8.80
C LYS A 139 16.04 -6.23 -8.98
N GLN A 140 15.61 -5.53 -7.93
CA GLN A 140 14.52 -4.58 -8.03
C GLN A 140 14.85 -3.43 -8.98
N ARG A 141 16.04 -2.83 -8.88
CA ARG A 141 16.48 -1.77 -9.80
C ARG A 141 16.50 -2.29 -11.26
N VAL A 142 16.89 -3.54 -11.50
CA VAL A 142 16.79 -4.13 -12.85
C VAL A 142 15.34 -4.24 -13.33
N ALA A 143 14.40 -4.63 -12.47
CA ALA A 143 12.98 -4.68 -12.81
C ALA A 143 12.40 -3.28 -13.09
N LEU A 144 12.83 -2.27 -12.33
CA LEU A 144 12.45 -0.88 -12.56
C LEU A 144 13.05 -0.34 -13.86
N ALA A 145 14.31 -0.66 -14.17
CA ALA A 145 14.94 -0.32 -15.43
C ALA A 145 14.15 -0.86 -16.63
N ARG A 146 13.61 -2.09 -16.55
CA ARG A 146 12.72 -2.65 -17.58
C ARG A 146 11.47 -1.80 -17.82
N ALA A 147 10.89 -1.25 -16.76
CA ALA A 147 9.76 -0.34 -16.88
C ALA A 147 10.19 0.99 -17.52
N ILE A 148 11.28 1.60 -17.06
CA ILE A 148 11.76 2.90 -17.56
C ILE A 148 12.09 2.86 -19.05
N VAL A 149 12.84 1.84 -19.52
CA VAL A 149 13.23 1.77 -20.94
C VAL A 149 12.03 1.61 -21.88
N SER A 150 10.89 1.16 -21.35
CA SER A 150 9.67 1.07 -22.15
C SER A 150 9.02 2.42 -22.42
N GLN A 151 9.36 3.46 -21.65
CA GLN A 151 8.85 4.84 -21.78
C GLN A 151 7.32 4.96 -21.74
N HIS A 152 6.64 4.02 -21.08
CA HIS A 152 5.21 4.13 -20.86
C HIS A 152 4.92 5.06 -19.67
N PRO A 153 3.90 5.95 -19.76
CA PRO A 153 3.63 6.90 -18.70
C PRO A 153 2.93 6.29 -17.48
N LEU A 154 2.34 5.10 -17.61
CA LEU A 154 1.69 4.36 -16.54
C LEU A 154 2.54 3.14 -16.15
N CYS A 155 2.94 3.09 -14.88
CA CYS A 155 3.67 1.98 -14.28
C CYS A 155 2.86 1.32 -13.16
N LEU A 156 2.63 0.02 -13.30
CA LEU A 156 1.96 -0.82 -12.32
C LEU A 156 3.02 -1.56 -11.50
N MET A 157 2.92 -1.56 -10.17
CA MET A 157 3.86 -2.25 -9.30
C MET A 157 3.11 -3.13 -8.31
N ASP A 158 3.41 -4.43 -8.30
CA ASP A 158 2.78 -5.42 -7.43
C ASP A 158 3.75 -5.80 -6.30
N GLU A 159 3.57 -5.23 -5.10
CA GLU A 159 4.41 -5.46 -3.91
C GLU A 159 5.92 -5.48 -4.20
N PRO A 160 6.48 -4.47 -4.90
CA PRO A 160 7.84 -4.54 -5.44
C PRO A 160 8.94 -4.52 -4.36
N LEU A 161 8.60 -4.23 -3.10
CA LEU A 161 9.53 -4.13 -1.97
C LEU A 161 9.41 -5.29 -0.96
N SER A 162 8.50 -6.25 -1.18
CA SER A 162 8.18 -7.29 -0.18
C SER A 162 9.35 -8.22 0.13
N ASN A 163 10.29 -8.37 -0.81
CA ASN A 163 11.42 -9.30 -0.71
C ASN A 163 12.70 -8.65 -0.14
N LEU A 164 12.61 -7.43 0.39
CA LEU A 164 13.75 -6.67 0.91
C LEU A 164 13.71 -6.60 2.43
N ASP A 165 14.87 -6.51 3.07
CA ASP A 165 14.99 -6.18 4.49
C ASP A 165 14.53 -4.74 4.79
N ALA A 166 14.31 -4.43 6.06
CA ALA A 166 13.72 -3.16 6.49
C ALA A 166 14.58 -1.93 6.12
N GLN A 167 15.91 -2.02 6.22
CA GLN A 167 16.80 -0.91 5.93
C GLN A 167 16.79 -0.59 4.43
N LEU A 168 16.97 -1.63 3.59
CA LEU A 168 16.94 -1.48 2.16
C LEU A 168 15.55 -1.05 1.65
N ARG A 169 14.48 -1.54 2.26
CA ARG A 169 13.11 -1.10 1.97
C ARG A 169 12.93 0.40 2.23
N ALA A 170 13.49 0.94 3.31
CA ALA A 170 13.43 2.38 3.59
C ALA A 170 14.16 3.21 2.53
N GLU A 171 15.36 2.80 2.13
CA GLU A 171 16.13 3.45 1.07
C GLU A 171 15.37 3.43 -0.27
N MET A 172 14.88 2.25 -0.67
CA MET A 172 14.21 2.07 -1.96
C MET A 172 12.89 2.83 -2.06
N ARG A 173 12.15 3.03 -0.96
CA ARG A 173 10.94 3.89 -0.97
C ARG A 173 11.26 5.33 -1.39
N ALA A 174 12.29 5.92 -0.77
CA ALA A 174 12.72 7.27 -1.09
C ALA A 174 13.21 7.37 -2.54
N GLU A 175 13.96 6.37 -3.00
CA GLU A 175 14.45 6.30 -4.39
C GLU A 175 13.31 6.17 -5.40
N LEU A 176 12.33 5.29 -5.16
CA LEU A 176 11.16 5.10 -6.02
C LEU A 176 10.34 6.37 -6.15
N ARG A 177 10.05 7.05 -5.03
CA ARG A 177 9.28 8.29 -5.02
C ARG A 177 10.02 9.39 -5.79
N LYS A 178 11.32 9.56 -5.54
CA LYS A 178 12.16 10.52 -6.26
C LYS A 178 12.17 10.24 -7.77
N LEU A 179 12.35 8.98 -8.15
CA LEU A 179 12.35 8.55 -9.55
C LEU A 179 11.02 8.86 -10.24
N GLN A 180 9.90 8.50 -9.58
CA GLN A 180 8.56 8.75 -10.10
C GLN A 180 8.35 10.25 -10.37
N GLN A 181 8.72 11.12 -9.42
CA GLN A 181 8.63 12.57 -9.56
C GLN A 181 9.55 13.10 -10.68
N GLN A 182 10.80 12.64 -10.73
CA GLN A 182 11.76 13.06 -11.76
C GLN A 182 11.31 12.69 -13.17
N LEU A 183 10.62 11.56 -13.34
CA LEU A 183 10.16 11.07 -14.63
C LEU A 183 8.70 11.44 -14.96
N GLY A 184 7.96 12.03 -14.01
CA GLY A 184 6.54 12.34 -14.17
C GLY A 184 5.67 11.10 -14.43
N LEU A 185 6.06 9.94 -13.90
CA LEU A 185 5.33 8.68 -14.12
C LEU A 185 4.03 8.67 -13.31
N THR A 186 2.97 8.14 -13.90
CA THR A 186 1.79 7.72 -13.14
C THR A 186 2.05 6.34 -12.59
N VAL A 187 1.91 6.14 -11.28
CA VAL A 187 2.23 4.87 -10.61
C VAL A 187 1.01 4.34 -9.87
N ILE A 188 0.70 3.05 -10.08
CA ILE A 188 -0.21 2.29 -9.21
C ILE A 188 0.64 1.28 -8.47
N TYR A 189 0.72 1.44 -7.16
CA TYR A 189 1.59 0.68 -6.26
C TYR A 189 0.74 -0.16 -5.32
N VAL A 190 0.79 -1.48 -5.44
CA VAL A 190 0.11 -2.40 -4.54
C VAL A 190 1.01 -2.71 -3.34
N THR A 191 0.47 -2.57 -2.14
CA THR A 191 1.15 -2.99 -0.92
C THR A 191 0.19 -3.38 0.19
N HIS A 192 0.71 -4.12 1.15
CA HIS A 192 0.07 -4.35 2.45
C HIS A 192 0.78 -3.58 3.58
N ASP A 193 1.89 -2.92 3.30
CA ASP A 193 2.66 -2.12 4.25
C ASP A 193 2.12 -0.68 4.27
N GLN A 194 1.63 -0.28 5.44
CA GLN A 194 1.08 1.06 5.63
C GLN A 194 2.15 2.14 5.55
N VAL A 195 3.38 1.86 6.02
CA VAL A 195 4.47 2.83 5.99
C VAL A 195 4.87 3.09 4.54
N GLU A 196 4.82 2.09 3.65
CA GLU A 196 4.97 2.29 2.20
C GLU A 196 3.89 3.23 1.64
N ALA A 197 2.61 2.94 1.89
CA ALA A 197 1.51 3.76 1.37
C ALA A 197 1.55 5.20 1.93
N MET A 198 1.78 5.36 3.22
CA MET A 198 1.79 6.66 3.90
C MET A 198 2.98 7.54 3.52
N SER A 199 4.13 6.95 3.15
CA SER A 199 5.35 7.72 2.84
C SER A 199 5.52 8.08 1.37
N MET A 200 4.90 7.33 0.46
CA MET A 200 5.12 7.51 -0.98
C MET A 200 3.90 8.04 -1.74
N ALA A 201 2.69 7.72 -1.29
CA ALA A 201 1.49 7.97 -2.10
C ALA A 201 1.02 9.42 -2.05
N ASP A 202 0.61 9.94 -3.19
CA ASP A 202 -0.20 11.16 -3.26
C ASP A 202 -1.60 10.85 -2.71
N ARG A 203 -2.12 9.67 -3.06
CA ARG A 203 -3.44 9.20 -2.63
C ARG A 203 -3.42 7.69 -2.40
N ILE A 204 -4.07 7.28 -1.33
CA ILE A 204 -4.24 5.88 -0.95
C ILE A 204 -5.67 5.47 -1.30
N VAL A 205 -5.80 4.32 -1.95
CA VAL A 205 -7.06 3.62 -2.16
C VAL A 205 -7.06 2.41 -1.23
N LEU A 206 -7.75 2.53 -0.10
CA LEU A 206 -7.89 1.44 0.85
C LEU A 206 -8.99 0.48 0.37
N MET A 207 -8.60 -0.76 0.05
CA MET A 207 -9.49 -1.82 -0.37
C MET A 207 -9.84 -2.76 0.79
N HIS A 208 -11.13 -3.08 0.91
CA HIS A 208 -11.65 -4.05 1.87
C HIS A 208 -12.68 -4.95 1.19
N GLN A 209 -12.49 -6.27 1.28
CA GLN A 209 -13.45 -7.27 0.78
C GLN A 209 -13.93 -7.07 -0.67
N GLY A 210 -13.05 -6.60 -1.55
CA GLY A 210 -13.35 -6.39 -2.96
C GLY A 210 -14.01 -5.05 -3.29
N GLU A 211 -14.07 -4.13 -2.34
CA GLU A 211 -14.60 -2.77 -2.48
C GLU A 211 -13.55 -1.74 -2.05
N ILE A 212 -13.70 -0.49 -2.51
CA ILE A 212 -12.95 0.65 -1.97
C ILE A 212 -13.63 1.08 -0.68
N ALA A 213 -12.93 0.94 0.44
CA ALA A 213 -13.39 1.41 1.74
C ALA A 213 -13.26 2.93 1.88
N GLN A 214 -12.14 3.49 1.40
CA GLN A 214 -11.90 4.93 1.35
C GLN A 214 -10.77 5.26 0.38
N THR A 215 -10.89 6.41 -0.29
CA THR A 215 -9.82 7.00 -1.10
C THR A 215 -9.52 8.40 -0.58
N GLY A 216 -8.25 8.76 -0.47
CA GLY A 216 -7.83 10.07 0.04
C GLY A 216 -6.32 10.18 0.23
N THR A 217 -5.84 11.35 0.62
CA THR A 217 -4.42 11.53 0.95
C THR A 217 -4.05 10.70 2.19
N PRO A 218 -2.77 10.36 2.39
CA PRO A 218 -2.31 9.72 3.63
C PRO A 218 -2.83 10.41 4.90
N ALA A 219 -2.79 11.74 4.95
CA ALA A 219 -3.31 12.53 6.05
C ALA A 219 -4.83 12.34 6.22
N GLN A 220 -5.61 12.45 5.14
CA GLN A 220 -7.07 12.25 5.21
C GLN A 220 -7.46 10.86 5.72
N LEU A 221 -6.75 9.79 5.30
CA LEU A 221 -7.02 8.43 5.77
C LEU A 221 -6.68 8.25 7.25
N TYR A 222 -5.65 8.94 7.75
CA TYR A 222 -5.23 8.84 9.13
C TYR A 222 -6.06 9.74 10.07
N ASP A 223 -6.28 11.00 9.68
CA ASP A 223 -6.94 12.05 10.45
C ASP A 223 -8.47 12.02 10.33
N THR A 224 -9.01 11.56 9.20
CA THR A 224 -10.46 11.55 8.93
C THR A 224 -10.92 10.21 8.36
N PRO A 225 -10.75 9.10 9.09
CA PRO A 225 -11.23 7.80 8.65
C PRO A 225 -12.76 7.78 8.60
N ALA A 226 -13.34 7.37 7.47
CA ALA A 226 -14.78 7.38 7.22
C ALA A 226 -15.51 6.25 7.94
N THR A 227 -14.82 5.15 8.24
CA THR A 227 -15.41 3.96 8.89
C THR A 227 -14.48 3.38 9.96
N PRO A 228 -15.03 2.60 10.91
CA PRO A 228 -14.24 1.83 11.87
C PRO A 228 -13.17 0.94 11.21
N VAL A 229 -13.49 0.38 10.04
CA VAL A 229 -12.57 -0.46 9.26
C VAL A 229 -11.35 0.36 8.81
N VAL A 230 -11.57 1.56 8.25
CA VAL A 230 -10.46 2.45 7.85
C VAL A 230 -9.66 2.89 9.07
N ALA A 231 -10.35 3.29 10.14
CA ALA A 231 -9.73 3.77 11.38
C ALA A 231 -8.79 2.74 12.02
N ARG A 232 -9.18 1.46 12.02
CA ARG A 232 -8.33 0.37 12.53
C ARG A 232 -7.29 -0.10 11.53
N PHE A 233 -7.53 0.05 10.23
CA PHE A 233 -6.56 -0.38 9.23
C PHE A 233 -5.39 0.59 9.11
N ILE A 234 -5.63 1.90 9.16
CA ILE A 234 -4.61 2.94 9.00
C ILE A 234 -4.09 3.33 10.37
N GLY A 235 -2.77 3.34 10.58
CA GLY A 235 -2.10 3.61 11.86
C GLY A 235 -1.43 2.36 12.44
N GLN A 236 -0.20 2.52 12.93
CA GLN A 236 0.54 1.49 13.65
C GLN A 236 1.09 2.08 14.97
N PRO A 237 0.52 1.70 16.14
CA PRO A 237 -0.57 0.74 16.33
C PRO A 237 -1.95 1.26 15.83
N PRO A 238 -2.96 0.38 15.66
CA PRO A 238 -4.27 0.77 15.12
C PRO A 238 -5.04 1.68 16.09
N MET A 239 -6.04 2.41 15.57
CA MET A 239 -6.94 3.20 16.43
C MET A 239 -7.66 2.30 17.44
N ASN A 240 -7.73 2.74 18.68
CA ASN A 240 -8.59 2.12 19.69
C ASN A 240 -10.04 2.46 19.36
N LEU A 241 -10.90 1.44 19.28
CA LEU A 241 -12.34 1.63 19.25
C LEU A 241 -12.87 1.27 20.64
N ILE A 242 -13.36 2.28 21.34
CA ILE A 242 -13.77 2.22 22.74
C ILE A 242 -15.29 2.37 22.78
N ARG A 243 -15.99 1.36 23.28
CA ARG A 243 -17.40 1.52 23.67
C ARG A 243 -17.48 2.21 25.02
N MET A 244 -18.00 3.43 25.05
CA MET A 244 -18.17 4.19 26.30
C MET A 244 -19.38 3.65 27.07
N PRO A 245 -19.29 3.48 28.41
CA PRO A 245 -20.43 3.07 29.22
C PRO A 245 -21.65 3.98 29.02
N GLY A 246 -22.82 3.38 28.78
CA GLY A 246 -24.07 4.12 28.56
C GLY A 246 -24.22 4.73 27.16
N THR A 247 -23.37 4.36 26.20
CA THR A 247 -23.49 4.79 24.80
C THR A 247 -23.50 3.60 23.84
N ASP A 248 -24.20 3.75 22.72
CA ASP A 248 -24.18 2.78 21.62
C ASP A 248 -23.18 3.14 20.51
N GLU A 249 -22.52 4.28 20.61
CA GLU A 249 -21.49 4.70 19.65
C GLU A 249 -20.12 4.11 19.97
N TRP A 250 -19.31 3.92 18.94
CA TRP A 250 -17.89 3.63 19.08
C TRP A 250 -17.09 4.93 19.08
N LEU A 251 -16.24 5.07 20.09
CA LEU A 251 -15.27 6.14 20.19
C LEU A 251 -13.91 5.69 19.68
N GLY A 252 -13.45 6.30 18.60
CA GLY A 252 -12.12 6.11 18.04
C GLY A 252 -11.10 7.05 18.66
N VAL A 253 -10.03 6.53 19.26
CA VAL A 253 -8.89 7.33 19.75
C VAL A 253 -7.57 6.65 19.38
N ARG A 254 -6.64 7.41 18.79
CA ARG A 254 -5.31 6.91 18.43
C ARG A 254 -4.48 6.61 19.69
N PRO A 255 -3.69 5.53 19.74
CA PRO A 255 -2.83 5.20 20.88
C PRO A 255 -1.92 6.36 21.34
N GLU A 256 -1.39 7.14 20.39
CA GLU A 256 -0.53 8.30 20.63
C GLU A 256 -1.28 9.55 21.12
N HIS A 257 -2.62 9.56 21.07
CA HIS A 257 -3.46 10.63 21.63
C HIS A 257 -3.97 10.30 23.04
N ILE A 258 -3.66 9.11 23.56
CA ILE A 258 -4.01 8.70 24.92
C ILE A 258 -2.81 8.98 25.83
N GLU A 259 -3.05 9.71 26.91
CA GLU A 259 -2.05 10.04 27.92
C GLU A 259 -2.35 9.32 29.24
N LEU A 260 -1.29 9.05 30.01
CA LEU A 260 -1.40 8.58 31.38
C LEU A 260 -1.85 9.73 32.31
N GLY A 261 -2.69 9.41 33.29
CA GLY A 261 -3.36 10.35 34.20
C GLY A 261 -4.81 10.64 33.80
N GLY A 262 -5.54 11.45 34.57
CA GLY A 262 -6.89 11.91 34.20
C GLY A 262 -8.05 11.12 34.81
N SER A 263 -9.09 10.85 34.02
CA SER A 263 -10.44 10.48 34.51
C SER A 263 -10.91 9.06 34.13
N HIS A 264 -10.25 8.39 33.19
CA HIS A 264 -10.65 7.07 32.73
C HIS A 264 -9.84 5.99 33.47
N ALA A 265 -10.44 5.33 34.47
CA ALA A 265 -9.76 4.29 35.25
C ALA A 265 -9.62 2.99 34.47
N GLY A 266 -8.40 2.44 34.43
CA GLY A 266 -8.10 1.16 33.78
C GLY A 266 -7.01 0.37 34.52
N THR A 267 -6.77 -0.85 34.05
CA THR A 267 -5.77 -1.75 34.64
C THR A 267 -4.75 -2.16 33.59
N VAL A 268 -3.45 -2.09 33.93
CA VAL A 268 -2.37 -2.54 33.05
C VAL A 268 -2.53 -4.02 32.75
N VAL A 269 -2.54 -4.38 31.46
CA VAL A 269 -2.45 -5.77 31.01
C VAL A 269 -0.99 -6.13 30.75
N ARG A 270 -0.28 -5.33 29.95
CA ARG A 270 1.15 -5.51 29.64
C ARG A 270 1.79 -4.22 29.13
N THR A 271 3.12 -4.21 29.11
CA THR A 271 3.94 -3.11 28.56
C THR A 271 5.02 -3.66 27.63
N GLU A 272 5.20 -3.05 26.47
CA GLU A 272 6.20 -3.43 25.46
C GLU A 272 7.09 -2.23 25.13
N TYR A 273 8.40 -2.36 25.36
CA TYR A 273 9.37 -1.28 25.11
C TYR A 273 9.96 -1.38 23.71
N HIS A 274 9.78 -0.34 22.89
CA HIS A 274 10.21 -0.27 21.49
C HIS A 274 11.39 0.70 21.28
N GLY A 275 12.10 1.08 22.34
CA GLY A 275 13.19 2.05 22.28
C GLY A 275 12.69 3.48 22.45
N ALA A 276 12.18 4.08 21.38
CA ALA A 276 11.68 5.47 21.43
C ALA A 276 10.38 5.61 22.22
N ASP A 277 9.59 4.54 22.29
CA ASP A 277 8.27 4.51 22.90
C ASP A 277 8.06 3.24 23.72
N THR A 278 7.04 3.26 24.58
CA THR A 278 6.48 2.09 25.24
C THR A 278 5.02 1.96 24.86
N LEU A 279 4.63 0.79 24.32
CA LEU A 279 3.23 0.45 24.14
C LEU A 279 2.69 -0.13 25.45
N VAL A 280 1.62 0.46 25.97
CA VAL A 280 0.95 0.02 27.19
C VAL A 280 -0.43 -0.49 26.81
N GLU A 281 -0.70 -1.77 27.05
CA GLU A 281 -2.04 -2.33 26.90
C GLU A 281 -2.78 -2.20 28.24
N VAL A 282 -3.95 -1.58 28.20
CA VAL A 282 -4.78 -1.27 29.37
C VAL A 282 -6.16 -1.88 29.16
N ARG A 283 -6.69 -2.57 30.17
CA ARG A 283 -8.11 -2.92 30.22
C ARG A 283 -8.89 -1.71 30.71
N LEU A 284 -9.67 -1.10 29.83
CA LEU A 284 -10.51 0.07 30.08
C LEU A 284 -11.93 -0.27 29.63
N TYR A 285 -12.93 -0.18 30.51
CA TYR A 285 -14.32 -0.57 30.19
C TYR A 285 -14.46 -2.00 29.63
N ASP A 286 -13.77 -2.96 30.25
CA ASP A 286 -13.75 -4.39 29.87
C ASP A 286 -13.24 -4.70 28.46
N GLN A 287 -12.60 -3.72 27.79
CA GLN A 287 -11.97 -3.88 26.47
C GLN A 287 -10.48 -3.50 26.52
N PRO A 288 -9.64 -4.12 25.67
CA PRO A 288 -8.24 -3.74 25.55
C PRO A 288 -8.08 -2.41 24.81
N VAL A 289 -7.26 -1.53 25.36
CA VAL A 289 -6.90 -0.22 24.79
C VAL A 289 -5.38 -0.11 24.79
N LEU A 290 -4.80 0.25 23.64
CA LEU A 290 -3.38 0.50 23.48
C LEU A 290 -3.07 1.97 23.68
N VAL A 291 -2.02 2.26 24.43
CA VAL A 291 -1.49 3.60 24.66
C VAL A 291 -0.04 3.61 24.18
N ARG A 292 0.33 4.59 23.36
CA ARG A 292 1.72 4.78 22.92
C ARG A 292 2.35 5.89 23.75
N HIS A 293 3.09 5.51 24.78
CA HIS A 293 3.76 6.45 25.68
C HIS A 293 5.18 6.76 25.19
N PRO A 294 5.58 8.03 25.04
CA PRO A 294 6.95 8.39 24.67
C PRO A 294 7.98 7.93 25.71
N GLY A 295 9.10 7.36 25.24
CA GLY A 295 10.18 6.87 26.08
C GLY A 295 9.84 5.61 26.86
N ARG A 296 10.65 5.32 27.89
CA ARG A 296 10.53 4.13 28.72
C ARG A 296 9.60 4.38 29.90
N VAL A 297 8.52 3.61 29.99
CA VAL A 297 7.71 3.50 31.21
C VAL A 297 7.63 2.04 31.63
N ALA A 298 7.74 1.75 32.93
CA ALA A 298 7.62 0.41 33.48
C ALA A 298 6.42 0.38 34.40
N LEU A 299 5.31 -0.21 33.93
CA LEU A 299 4.10 -0.40 34.72
C LEU A 299 3.88 -1.90 34.92
N SER A 300 3.61 -2.31 36.15
CA SER A 300 3.38 -3.72 36.48
C SER A 300 2.00 -4.17 35.97
N PRO A 301 1.89 -5.36 35.35
CA PRO A 301 0.59 -5.96 35.08
C PRO A 301 -0.30 -6.01 36.33
N GLY A 302 -1.57 -5.68 36.18
CA GLY A 302 -2.53 -5.59 37.29
C GLY A 302 -2.52 -4.25 38.04
N ALA A 303 -1.56 -3.34 37.78
CA ALA A 303 -1.59 -2.01 38.38
C ALA A 303 -2.75 -1.18 37.82
N GLY A 304 -3.42 -0.43 38.71
CA GLY A 304 -4.41 0.57 38.31
C GLY A 304 -3.75 1.82 37.74
N LEU A 305 -4.33 2.41 36.71
CA LEU A 305 -3.91 3.68 36.14
C LEU A 305 -5.11 4.50 35.67
N MET A 306 -4.89 5.79 35.49
CA MET A 306 -5.86 6.70 34.88
C MET A 306 -5.41 7.03 33.45
N LEU A 307 -6.38 7.21 32.55
CA LEU A 307 -6.17 7.64 31.18
C LEU A 307 -6.96 8.92 30.90
N LYS A 308 -6.45 9.72 29.96
CA LYS A 308 -7.14 10.88 29.37
C LYS A 308 -6.76 11.02 27.90
N TRP A 309 -7.59 11.73 27.16
CA TRP A 309 -7.33 12.18 25.81
C TRP A 309 -8.09 13.48 25.57
N ASP A 310 -7.72 14.22 24.52
CA ASP A 310 -8.44 15.41 24.10
C ASP A 310 -9.68 15.03 23.28
N ALA A 311 -10.84 15.59 23.62
CA ALA A 311 -12.09 15.38 22.91
C ALA A 311 -12.01 15.81 21.43
N THR A 312 -11.12 16.75 21.07
CA THR A 312 -10.89 17.15 19.67
C THR A 312 -10.21 16.07 18.84
N ARG A 313 -9.64 15.05 19.48
CA ARG A 313 -8.95 13.90 18.85
C ARG A 313 -9.83 12.66 18.78
N GLU A 314 -11.11 12.78 19.12
CA GLU A 314 -12.10 11.71 19.08
C GLU A 314 -12.70 11.54 17.69
N HIS A 315 -12.91 10.29 17.29
CA HIS A 315 -13.71 9.91 16.13
C HIS A 315 -14.97 9.20 16.62
N ARG A 316 -16.14 9.53 16.08
CA ARG A 316 -17.40 8.89 16.48
C ARG A 316 -17.94 8.06 15.33
N PHE A 317 -18.25 6.80 15.62
CA PHE A 317 -18.81 5.88 14.65
C PHE A 317 -20.11 5.25 15.16
N ALA A 318 -21.12 5.19 14.31
CA ALA A 318 -22.39 4.53 14.63
C ALA A 318 -22.22 3.02 14.83
N ALA A 319 -22.96 2.45 15.78
CA ALA A 319 -22.92 1.02 16.15
C ALA A 319 -23.04 0.06 14.95
N ALA A 320 -23.92 0.38 14.00
CA ALA A 320 -24.28 -0.50 12.88
C ALA A 320 -23.15 -0.71 11.85
N VAL A 321 -22.16 0.19 11.80
CA VAL A 321 -21.05 0.14 10.82
C VAL A 321 -19.86 -0.66 11.37
N ALA A 322 -19.78 -0.82 12.68
CA ALA A 322 -18.77 -1.64 13.37
C ALA A 322 -19.35 -3.03 13.65
N THR A 323 -19.44 -3.90 12.64
CA THR A 323 -19.77 -5.30 12.95
C THR A 323 -18.66 -5.88 13.85
N GLU A 324 -19.05 -6.43 15.00
CA GLU A 324 -18.12 -7.08 15.95
C GLU A 324 -17.25 -8.15 15.26
N ALA A 325 -17.73 -8.75 14.17
CA ALA A 325 -16.95 -9.68 13.33
C ALA A 325 -15.85 -9.00 12.49
N ALA A 326 -16.06 -7.74 12.04
CA ALA A 326 -15.03 -6.94 11.37
C ALA A 326 -14.00 -6.41 12.38
N VAL A 327 -14.42 -6.13 13.62
CA VAL A 327 -13.54 -5.71 14.72
C VAL A 327 -12.74 -6.89 15.26
N ALA A 328 -13.34 -8.06 15.49
CA ALA A 328 -12.66 -9.21 16.08
C ALA A 328 -11.64 -9.88 15.13
N ARG A 329 -11.88 -9.90 13.81
CA ARG A 329 -10.99 -10.56 12.84
C ARG A 329 -9.73 -9.75 12.48
N LEU A 330 -9.74 -8.43 12.68
CA LEU A 330 -8.55 -7.58 12.47
C LEU A 330 -7.58 -7.61 13.66
N SER A 331 -8.05 -7.99 14.86
CA SER A 331 -7.23 -8.17 16.08
C SER A 331 -6.46 -9.50 16.13
N ALA A 332 -6.62 -10.37 15.12
CA ALA A 332 -5.96 -11.68 15.03
C ALA A 332 -4.80 -11.71 14.02
N LEU A 333 -4.37 -10.55 13.51
CA LEU A 333 -3.14 -10.47 12.72
C LEU A 333 -1.95 -10.32 13.68
N PRO A 334 -0.92 -11.19 13.58
CA PRO A 334 0.22 -11.22 14.49
C PRO A 334 1.10 -9.99 14.41
#